data_AF-A0A7I7SPM1-F1
#
_entry.id   AF-A0A7I7SPM1-F1
#
_cell.length_a   1.000
_cell.length_b   1.000
_cell.length_c   1.000
_cell.angle_alpha   90.00
_cell.angle_beta   90.00
_cell.angle_gamma   90.00
#
_symmetry.space_group_name_H-M   'P 1'
#
loop_
_entity.id
_entity.type
_entity.pdbx_description
1 polymer ?
#
loop_
_entity_poly.entity_id
_entity_poly.type
_entity_poly.pdbx_seq_one_letter_code
_entity_poly.pdbx_strand_id
1 'polypeptide(L)'
;MLVSVVDAFYQRFCDAIALRDYDAPTWAERERQRITDWVDFLYREPVAPVILAGLGEGELATARGRWLQEMSAIGARNMAQGQRDGEIPGARDPEYLAAATIGGTNAVVAVCLTRDPRPPADVVIDELWSFVSGAVGLRSS
;
A
#
# COMPACT_ATOMS: atom_id res chain seq x y z
N MET A 1 15.63 -8.51 18.49
CA MET A 1 16.28 -8.56 17.15
C MET A 1 15.29 -8.76 16.01
N LEU A 2 14.33 -9.69 16.09
CA LEU A 2 13.39 -9.86 14.98
C LEU A 2 12.46 -8.65 14.80
N VAL A 3 11.94 -8.08 15.90
CA VAL A 3 11.12 -6.86 15.88
C VAL A 3 11.87 -5.67 15.26
N SER A 4 13.14 -5.47 15.59
CA SER A 4 13.95 -4.40 14.98
C SER A 4 14.19 -4.60 13.48
N VAL A 5 14.27 -5.84 13.01
CA VAL A 5 14.35 -6.13 11.55
C VAL A 5 13.04 -5.77 10.86
N VAL A 6 11.91 -6.10 11.49
CA VAL A 6 10.57 -5.77 11.01
C VAL A 6 10.34 -4.26 11.01
N ASP A 7 10.65 -3.56 12.11
CA ASP A 7 10.53 -2.11 12.19
C ASP A 7 11.44 -1.44 11.14
N ALA A 8 12.68 -1.91 10.96
CA ALA A 8 13.56 -1.40 9.92
C ALA A 8 13.04 -1.67 8.50
N PHE A 9 12.37 -2.80 8.27
CA PHE A 9 11.70 -3.08 7.00
C PHE A 9 10.55 -2.09 6.75
N TYR A 10 9.68 -1.87 7.74
CA TYR A 10 8.58 -0.92 7.61
C TYR A 10 9.06 0.52 7.46
N GLN A 11 10.15 0.91 8.13
CA GLN A 11 10.74 2.23 7.96
C GLN A 11 11.24 2.44 6.52
N ARG A 12 12.03 1.50 5.98
CA ARG A 12 12.51 1.58 4.58
C ARG A 12 11.34 1.62 3.60
N PHE A 13 10.30 0.83 3.87
CA PHE A 13 9.07 0.83 3.09
C PHE A 13 8.41 2.21 3.09
N CYS A 14 8.21 2.81 4.27
CA CYS A 14 7.61 4.14 4.41
C CYS A 14 8.44 5.22 3.68
N ASP A 15 9.75 5.22 3.87
CA ASP A 15 10.65 6.20 3.27
C ASP A 15 10.69 6.09 1.74
N ALA A 16 10.75 4.86 1.21
CA ALA A 16 10.87 4.63 -0.23
C ALA A 16 9.56 4.88 -0.99
N ILE A 17 8.41 4.66 -0.34
CA ILE A 17 7.11 4.58 -1.04
C ILE A 17 6.10 5.56 -0.46
N ALA A 18 5.84 5.52 0.85
CA ALA A 18 4.74 6.26 1.46
C ALA A 18 5.01 7.77 1.52
N LEU A 19 6.23 8.14 1.89
CA LEU A 19 6.69 9.53 2.04
C LEU A 19 7.32 10.08 0.77
N ARG A 20 7.51 9.23 -0.25
CA ARG A 20 8.05 9.66 -1.54
C ARG A 20 7.06 10.60 -2.25
N ASP A 21 7.63 11.68 -2.78
CA ASP A 21 6.95 12.57 -3.73
C ASP A 21 7.01 11.97 -5.14
N TYR A 22 5.86 11.91 -5.80
CA TYR A 22 5.71 11.41 -7.16
C TYR A 22 5.43 12.59 -8.08
N ASP A 23 6.31 12.79 -9.06
CA ASP A 23 6.18 13.86 -10.06
C ASP A 23 5.28 13.39 -11.21
N ALA A 24 3.98 13.56 -11.02
CA ALA A 24 2.97 13.37 -12.06
C ALA A 24 1.79 14.32 -11.84
N PRO A 25 1.13 14.77 -12.91
CA PRO A 25 0.15 15.84 -12.83
C PRO A 25 -1.12 15.42 -12.10
N THR A 26 -1.54 14.16 -12.23
CA THR A 26 -2.77 13.67 -11.58
C THR A 26 -2.50 12.75 -10.39
N TRP A 27 -3.42 12.73 -9.43
CA TRP A 27 -3.44 11.80 -8.32
C TRP A 27 -3.41 10.35 -8.82
N ALA A 28 -4.18 10.05 -9.87
CA ALA A 28 -4.25 8.73 -10.47
C ALA A 28 -2.88 8.25 -10.99
N GLU A 29 -2.15 9.10 -11.69
CA GLU A 29 -0.80 8.77 -12.19
C GLU A 29 0.21 8.62 -11.05
N ARG A 30 0.17 9.52 -10.07
CA ARG A 30 1.02 9.44 -8.86
C ARG A 30 0.77 8.13 -8.11
N GLU A 31 -0.49 7.75 -7.94
CA GLU A 31 -0.85 6.57 -7.16
C GLU A 31 -0.55 5.27 -7.92
N ARG A 32 -0.71 5.24 -9.25
CA ARG A 32 -0.27 4.08 -10.05
C ARG A 32 1.24 3.87 -9.98
N GLN A 33 2.04 4.94 -9.95
CA GLN A 33 3.47 4.86 -9.70
C GLN A 33 3.76 4.33 -8.28
N ARG A 34 3.04 4.82 -7.27
CA ARG A 34 3.19 4.34 -5.88
C ARG A 34 2.87 2.86 -5.72
N ILE A 35 1.84 2.35 -6.38
CA ILE A 35 1.49 0.91 -6.41
C ILE A 35 2.59 0.11 -7.10
N THR A 36 3.17 0.63 -8.18
CA THR A 36 4.31 0.00 -8.87
C THR A 36 5.50 -0.15 -7.93
N ASP A 37 5.90 0.94 -7.27
CA ASP A 37 7.01 0.94 -6.32
C ASP A 37 6.73 0.05 -5.10
N TRP A 38 5.47 0.00 -4.64
CA TRP A 38 5.01 -0.90 -3.58
C TRP A 38 5.24 -2.36 -3.93
N VAL A 39 4.77 -2.81 -5.10
CA VAL A 39 4.91 -4.20 -5.53
C VAL A 39 6.38 -4.53 -5.78
N ASP A 40 7.10 -3.67 -6.49
CA ASP A 40 8.51 -3.89 -6.81
C ASP A 40 9.38 -3.99 -5.57
N PHE A 41 9.13 -3.16 -4.55
CA PHE A 41 9.84 -3.23 -3.27
C PHE A 41 9.62 -4.60 -2.61
N LEU A 42 8.36 -5.05 -2.51
CA LEU A 42 8.04 -6.31 -1.85
C LEU A 42 8.52 -7.53 -2.64
N TYR A 43 8.58 -7.46 -3.96
CA TYR A 43 9.11 -8.54 -4.80
C TYR A 43 10.63 -8.67 -4.71
N ARG A 44 11.34 -7.56 -4.46
CA ARG A 44 12.81 -7.54 -4.29
C ARG A 44 13.26 -7.87 -2.87
N GLU A 45 12.40 -7.72 -1.87
CA GLU A 45 12.72 -7.95 -0.46
C GLU A 45 12.55 -9.44 -0.08
N PRO A 46 13.63 -10.20 0.18
CA PRO A 46 13.53 -11.64 0.47
C PRO A 46 12.70 -11.95 1.72
N VAL A 47 12.62 -11.00 2.66
CA VAL A 47 11.86 -11.13 3.91
C VAL A 47 10.37 -10.84 3.75
N ALA A 48 9.94 -10.22 2.63
CA ALA A 48 8.56 -9.77 2.45
C ALA A 48 7.52 -10.89 2.56
N PRO A 49 7.70 -12.11 1.98
CA PRO A 49 6.72 -13.18 2.13
C PRO A 49 6.49 -13.57 3.60
N VAL A 50 7.55 -13.60 4.41
CA VAL A 50 7.46 -13.96 5.84
C VAL A 50 6.79 -12.84 6.63
N ILE A 51 7.14 -11.58 6.35
CA ILE A 51 6.55 -10.42 7.02
C ILE A 51 5.04 -10.30 6.70
N LEU A 52 4.66 -10.58 5.45
CA LEU A 52 3.27 -10.45 4.99
C LEU A 52 2.40 -11.69 5.27
N ALA A 53 2.96 -12.89 5.34
CA ALA A 53 2.23 -14.10 5.72
C ALA A 53 1.69 -14.07 7.17
N GLY A 54 2.17 -13.12 7.97
CA GLY A 54 1.73 -12.92 9.34
C GLY A 54 2.92 -12.98 10.27
N LEU A 55 3.25 -11.82 10.84
CA LEU A 55 4.06 -11.77 12.03
C LEU A 55 3.16 -12.33 13.15
N GLY A 56 3.63 -13.35 13.89
CA GLY A 56 2.86 -14.02 14.93
C GLY A 56 2.40 -13.08 16.07
N GLU A 57 1.95 -13.66 17.19
CA GLU A 57 1.46 -12.87 18.32
C GLU A 57 2.54 -12.00 18.99
N GLY A 58 2.11 -11.06 19.84
CA GLY A 58 2.99 -10.22 20.65
C GLY A 58 3.58 -9.02 19.89
N GLU A 59 4.85 -8.70 20.17
CA GLU A 59 5.52 -7.47 19.69
C GLU A 59 5.50 -7.31 18.17
N LEU A 60 5.50 -8.42 17.47
CA LEU A 60 5.45 -8.55 16.02
C LEU A 60 4.10 -8.10 15.43
N ALA A 61 2.99 -8.56 16.01
CA ALA A 61 1.66 -8.05 15.68
C ALA A 61 1.52 -6.57 16.04
N THR A 62 2.11 -6.13 17.16
CA THR A 62 2.12 -4.70 17.54
C THR A 62 2.87 -3.85 16.51
N ALA A 63 4.04 -4.30 16.03
CA ALA A 63 4.81 -3.59 15.01
C ALA A 63 4.01 -3.41 13.70
N ARG A 64 3.36 -4.48 13.23
CA ARG A 64 2.45 -4.41 12.07
C ARG A 64 1.28 -3.46 12.31
N GLY A 65 0.69 -3.48 13.51
CA GLY A 65 -0.40 -2.58 13.88
C GLY A 65 0.01 -1.11 13.82
N ARG A 66 1.19 -0.76 14.37
CA ARG A 66 1.75 0.59 14.29
C ARG A 66 1.98 1.04 12.85
N TRP A 67 2.59 0.18 12.03
CA TRP A 67 2.81 0.47 10.61
C TRP A 67 1.50 0.72 9.88
N LEU A 68 0.47 -0.11 10.08
CA LEU A 68 -0.82 0.08 9.41
C LEU A 68 -1.49 1.40 9.82
N GLN A 69 -1.41 1.78 11.09
CA GLN A 69 -1.92 3.06 11.58
C GLN A 69 -1.19 4.24 10.94
N GLU A 70 0.14 4.20 10.90
CA GLU A 70 0.96 5.25 10.28
C GLU A 70 0.67 5.39 8.78
N MET A 71 0.66 4.26 8.06
CA MET A 71 0.33 4.23 6.64
C MET A 71 -1.07 4.78 6.38
N SER A 72 -2.06 4.40 7.20
CA SER A 72 -3.43 4.88 7.05
C SER A 72 -3.51 6.40 7.26
N ALA A 73 -2.78 6.95 8.22
CA ALA A 73 -2.72 8.39 8.45
C ALA A 73 -2.04 9.15 7.29
N ILE A 74 -0.96 8.59 6.72
CA ILE A 74 -0.31 9.15 5.51
C ILE A 74 -1.27 9.11 4.32
N GLY A 75 -1.86 7.94 4.07
CA GLY A 75 -2.83 7.72 3.00
C GLY A 75 -4.03 8.64 3.13
N ALA A 76 -4.57 8.84 4.34
CA ALA A 76 -5.71 9.72 4.57
C ALA A 76 -5.42 11.17 4.16
N ARG A 77 -4.21 11.67 4.45
CA ARG A 77 -3.79 13.01 4.01
C ARG A 77 -3.70 13.11 2.49
N ASN A 78 -3.16 12.08 1.84
CA ASN A 78 -3.09 11.99 0.38
C ASN A 78 -4.48 11.93 -0.27
N MET A 79 -5.39 11.10 0.25
CA MET A 79 -6.77 10.98 -0.23
C MET A 79 -7.54 12.29 -0.04
N ALA A 80 -7.44 12.90 1.14
CA ALA A 80 -8.08 14.18 1.43
C ALA A 80 -7.57 15.30 0.50
N GLN A 81 -6.28 15.27 0.14
CA GLN A 81 -5.74 16.21 -0.85
C GLN A 81 -6.35 15.97 -2.23
N GLY A 82 -6.36 14.72 -2.73
CA GLY A 82 -7.01 14.39 -4.00
C GLY A 82 -8.50 14.75 -4.03
N GLN A 83 -9.21 14.65 -2.90
CA GLN A 83 -10.59 15.09 -2.77
C GLN A 83 -10.75 16.62 -2.83
N ARG A 84 -9.85 17.38 -2.18
CA ARG A 84 -9.84 18.86 -2.26
C ARG A 84 -9.55 19.36 -3.67
N ASP A 85 -8.67 18.66 -4.39
CA ASP A 85 -8.28 19.00 -5.75
C ASP A 85 -9.31 18.53 -6.80
N GLY A 86 -10.35 17.81 -6.38
CA GLY A 86 -11.41 17.30 -7.25
C GLY A 86 -11.00 16.07 -8.08
N GLU A 87 -9.82 15.50 -7.81
CA GLU A 87 -9.30 14.32 -8.49
C GLU A 87 -9.94 13.02 -7.97
N ILE A 88 -10.38 13.02 -6.70
CA ILE A 88 -11.10 11.92 -6.04
C ILE A 88 -12.49 12.42 -5.60
N PRO A 89 -13.57 11.65 -5.76
CA PRO A 89 -14.87 11.99 -5.19
C PRO A 89 -14.82 12.24 -3.66
N GLY A 90 -15.32 13.40 -3.23
CA GLY A 90 -15.31 13.85 -1.83
C GLY A 90 -16.36 13.23 -0.90
N ALA A 91 -17.12 12.22 -1.36
CA ALA A 91 -18.26 11.66 -0.61
C ALA A 91 -17.87 10.63 0.47
N ARG A 92 -16.62 10.14 0.43
CA ARG A 92 -16.12 9.12 1.36
C ARG A 92 -15.17 9.74 2.38
N ASP A 93 -15.20 9.21 3.60
CA ASP A 93 -14.22 9.56 4.61
C ASP A 93 -12.80 9.14 4.15
N PRO A 94 -11.83 10.07 4.08
CA PRO A 94 -10.49 9.77 3.58
C PRO A 94 -9.71 8.79 4.48
N GLU A 95 -9.99 8.74 5.78
CA GLU A 95 -9.33 7.81 6.70
C GLU A 95 -9.81 6.38 6.47
N TYR A 96 -11.13 6.18 6.35
CA TYR A 96 -11.68 4.86 6.03
C TYR A 96 -11.25 4.38 4.64
N LEU A 97 -11.20 5.30 3.68
CA LEU A 97 -10.74 5.00 2.32
C LEU A 97 -9.27 4.57 2.30
N ALA A 98 -8.40 5.30 3.02
CA ALA A 98 -6.99 4.96 3.15
C ALA A 98 -6.78 3.61 3.86
N ALA A 99 -7.43 3.40 5.01
CA ALA A 99 -7.32 2.16 5.76
C ALA A 99 -7.75 0.93 4.92
N ALA A 100 -8.85 1.05 4.18
CA ALA A 100 -9.36 -0.01 3.31
C ALA A 100 -8.41 -0.28 2.13
N THR A 101 -7.91 0.75 1.45
CA THR A 101 -7.03 0.61 0.28
C THR A 101 -5.67 0.04 0.67
N ILE A 102 -5.05 0.52 1.76
CA ILE A 102 -3.77 0.01 2.26
C ILE A 102 -3.92 -1.44 2.75
N GLY A 103 -4.95 -1.72 3.54
CA GLY A 103 -5.22 -3.06 4.03
C GLY A 103 -5.45 -4.06 2.90
N GLY A 104 -6.29 -3.69 1.93
CA GLY A 104 -6.59 -4.50 0.74
C GLY A 104 -5.36 -4.73 -0.13
N THR A 105 -4.59 -3.68 -0.41
CA THR A 105 -3.33 -3.77 -1.19
C THR A 105 -2.36 -4.74 -0.53
N ASN A 106 -2.15 -4.59 0.78
CA ASN A 106 -1.25 -5.45 1.53
C ASN A 106 -1.71 -6.92 1.53
N ALA A 107 -3.02 -7.15 1.65
CA ALA A 107 -3.60 -8.50 1.59
C ALA A 107 -3.43 -9.16 0.21
N VAL A 108 -3.66 -8.41 -0.87
CA VAL A 108 -3.47 -8.90 -2.25
C VAL A 108 -2.02 -9.31 -2.48
N VAL A 109 -1.06 -8.46 -2.12
CA VAL A 109 0.37 -8.80 -2.30
C VAL A 109 0.77 -10.02 -1.45
N ALA A 110 0.25 -10.15 -0.22
CA ALA A 110 0.49 -11.32 0.61
C ALA A 110 0.01 -12.62 -0.07
N VAL A 111 -1.15 -12.60 -0.72
CA VAL A 111 -1.65 -13.74 -1.51
C VAL A 111 -0.73 -14.02 -2.69
N CYS A 112 -0.28 -13.01 -3.42
CA CYS A 112 0.59 -13.19 -4.59
C CYS A 112 1.94 -13.81 -4.20
N LEU A 113 2.56 -13.35 -3.10
CA LEU A 113 3.88 -13.82 -2.67
C LEU A 113 3.91 -15.29 -2.23
N THR A 114 2.75 -15.87 -1.88
CA THR A 114 2.61 -17.26 -1.44
C THR A 114 2.22 -18.25 -2.55
N ARG A 115 1.91 -17.77 -3.76
CA ARG A 115 1.56 -18.62 -4.91
C ARG A 115 2.77 -19.25 -5.57
N ASP A 116 2.55 -20.44 -6.15
CA ASP A 116 3.50 -21.15 -7.01
C ASP A 116 2.81 -21.61 -8.32
N PRO A 117 3.20 -21.09 -9.50
CA PRO A 117 4.21 -20.05 -9.69
C PRO A 117 3.71 -18.70 -9.14
N ARG A 118 4.65 -17.89 -8.62
CA ARG A 118 4.36 -16.51 -8.21
C ARG A 118 3.92 -15.70 -9.45
N PRO A 119 2.81 -14.95 -9.38
CA PRO A 119 2.39 -14.08 -10.48
C PRO A 119 3.48 -13.05 -10.84
N PRO A 120 3.61 -12.69 -12.13
CA PRO A 120 4.43 -11.55 -12.54
C PRO A 120 4.00 -10.23 -11.85
N ALA A 121 4.96 -9.35 -11.58
CA ALA A 121 4.72 -8.11 -10.83
C ALA A 121 3.76 -7.16 -11.56
N ASP A 122 3.89 -7.03 -12.88
CA ASP A 122 3.02 -6.21 -13.75
C ASP A 122 1.54 -6.64 -13.65
N VAL A 123 1.28 -7.95 -13.64
CA VAL A 123 -0.08 -8.48 -13.45
C VAL A 123 -0.64 -8.06 -12.08
N VAL A 124 0.17 -8.12 -11.02
CA VAL A 124 -0.28 -7.73 -9.67
C VAL A 124 -0.50 -6.22 -9.57
N ILE A 125 0.35 -5.42 -10.22
CA ILE A 125 0.21 -3.96 -10.27
C ILE A 125 -1.10 -3.57 -10.95
N ASP A 126 -1.46 -4.21 -12.06
CA ASP A 126 -2.70 -3.90 -12.78
C ASP A 126 -3.95 -4.31 -11.97
N GLU A 127 -3.93 -5.46 -11.30
CA GLU A 127 -5.01 -5.88 -10.39
C GLU A 127 -5.17 -4.92 -9.20
N LEU A 128 -4.07 -4.51 -8.59
CA LEU A 128 -4.08 -3.52 -7.50
C LEU A 128 -4.58 -2.16 -7.97
N TRP A 129 -4.17 -1.71 -9.16
CA TRP A 129 -4.66 -0.48 -9.75
C TRP A 129 -6.17 -0.53 -9.99
N SER A 130 -6.70 -1.64 -10.52
CA SER A 130 -8.13 -1.86 -10.70
C SER A 130 -8.89 -1.77 -9.36
N PHE A 131 -8.38 -2.43 -8.32
CA PHE A 131 -8.93 -2.36 -6.98
C PHE A 131 -8.91 -0.94 -6.40
N VAL A 132 -7.75 -0.27 -6.40
CA VAL A 132 -7.59 1.05 -5.77
C VAL A 132 -8.40 2.11 -6.52
N SER A 133 -8.32 2.16 -7.85
CA SER A 133 -9.08 3.11 -8.67
C SER A 133 -10.60 2.95 -8.49
N GLY A 134 -11.10 1.71 -8.44
CA GLY A 134 -12.49 1.41 -8.11
C GLY A 134 -12.86 1.80 -6.67
N ALA A 135 -11.98 1.48 -5.71
CA ALA A 135 -12.18 1.79 -4.30
C ALA A 135 -12.24 3.30 -4.03
N VAL A 136 -11.49 4.12 -4.77
CA VAL A 136 -11.58 5.58 -4.67
C VAL A 136 -12.68 6.17 -5.55
N GLY A 137 -13.28 5.39 -6.45
CA GLY A 137 -14.38 5.82 -7.30
C GLY A 137 -13.93 6.64 -8.51
N LEU A 138 -12.70 6.45 -8.99
CA LEU A 138 -12.30 6.94 -10.30
C LEU A 138 -13.20 6.26 -11.34
N ARG A 139 -13.88 7.06 -12.17
CA ARG A 139 -14.78 6.53 -13.19
C ARG A 139 -13.98 5.67 -14.16
N SER A 140 -14.35 4.39 -14.28
CA SER A 140 -14.09 3.63 -15.50
C SER A 140 -14.78 4.41 -16.63
N SER A 141 -13.99 4.94 -17.57
CA SER A 141 -14.54 5.46 -18.83
C SER A 141 -15.10 4.30 -19.65
#